data_AF-A0A1G1IK80-F1
#
_entry.id   AF-A0A1G1IK80-F1
#
_cell.length_a   1.000
_cell.length_b   1.000
_cell.length_c   1.000
_cell.angle_alpha   90.00
_cell.angle_beta   90.00
_cell.angle_gamma   90.00
#
_symmetry.space_group_name_H-M   'P 1'
#
loop_
_entity.id
_entity.type
_entity.pdbx_description
1 polymer ?
#
loop_
_entity_poly.entity_id
_entity_poly.type
_entity_poly.pdbx_seq_one_letter_code
_entity_poly.pdbx_strand_id
1 'polypeptide(L)'
;MDDLSLQNSVVYKPWGYEYLVFQNDSAAVWYLHIKCGEATSLHCHPKKKTGLLLLSGEAVISFLNDQHSLKALGKMVIRPGLFHSTRAVSPEGITLLEIETPVDKANLVRFEDGYGRKGKAYEGADKMAPIPENFVRFRKPEEGKVHQYNIEGSRLYVEKISDLSVLENRPENEVIAVLDGGLVSEGGETIVAPGDVGSLGSLVRVAKAFKAPEGITLLTIQRDEKAPEKSRKRGPWLGTISGLAEKFPRDKTLALFRQLCVNRYFELQTAEVYKTGVIKMPIYLSLGQEHIPASIASVTKDFLIFAQHRAHSYYLSFGGDIRKLIDELLHRPTGCAEGMGGSASIHAPSIGMFGHSGLMGDQIPIAVGAALGSGKKVLAVMGDASAEEDYVFGAMGYAATKKLPVLFVCEDNNLSILTPVETRRNWNLPDVAKSLGMAAVDISDDPWLIAHYADAYLANLPAFINVRTCRQLWHAGAGSDGPPEWNRFELIKSELKKLGLETESEKIENETRSGVRKIWEEQLRKQ
;
A
#
# COMPACT_ATOMS: atom_id res chain seq x y z
N MET A 1 -17.49 42.40 -14.33
CA MET A 1 -17.12 40.98 -14.22
C MET A 1 -17.84 40.49 -13.00
N ASP A 2 -18.93 39.77 -13.24
CA ASP A 2 -19.88 39.37 -12.19
C ASP A 2 -19.21 38.49 -11.13
N ASP A 3 -19.64 38.71 -9.90
CA ASP A 3 -19.19 38.04 -8.68
C ASP A 3 -19.36 36.52 -8.85
N LEU A 4 -18.24 35.78 -8.89
CA LEU A 4 -18.25 34.32 -9.08
C LEU A 4 -18.96 33.66 -7.90
N SER A 5 -20.16 33.13 -8.12
CA SER A 5 -20.89 32.41 -7.07
C SER A 5 -20.26 31.04 -6.80
N LEU A 6 -20.31 30.59 -5.55
CA LEU A 6 -19.80 29.27 -5.12
C LEU A 6 -20.42 28.11 -5.91
N GLN A 7 -21.66 28.26 -6.36
CA GLN A 7 -22.38 27.24 -7.13
C GLN A 7 -21.76 26.94 -8.49
N ASN A 8 -20.98 27.88 -9.03
CA ASN A 8 -20.38 27.77 -10.36
C ASN A 8 -18.85 27.80 -10.33
N SER A 9 -18.25 27.68 -9.14
CA SER A 9 -16.82 27.86 -8.95
C SER A 9 -16.15 26.67 -8.28
N VAL A 10 -14.95 26.31 -8.76
CA VAL A 10 -13.99 25.52 -8.00
C VAL A 10 -13.28 26.45 -7.04
N VAL A 11 -13.21 26.04 -5.78
CA VAL A 11 -12.50 26.77 -4.73
C VAL A 11 -11.17 26.07 -4.47
N TYR A 12 -10.07 26.71 -4.83
CA TYR A 12 -8.73 26.18 -4.60
C TYR A 12 -8.30 26.40 -3.15
N LYS A 13 -7.73 25.37 -2.55
CA LYS A 13 -7.29 25.35 -1.17
C LYS A 13 -5.80 24.98 -1.10
N PRO A 14 -5.09 25.32 -0.02
CA PRO A 14 -3.70 24.87 0.15
C PRO A 14 -3.55 23.34 0.04
N TRP A 15 -4.54 22.60 0.55
CA TRP A 15 -4.57 21.14 0.56
C TRP A 15 -5.08 20.50 -0.75
N GLY A 16 -5.58 21.28 -1.72
CA GLY A 16 -6.20 20.74 -2.92
C GLY A 16 -7.29 21.65 -3.48
N TYR A 17 -8.48 21.11 -3.72
CA TYR A 17 -9.61 21.91 -4.20
C TYR A 17 -10.95 21.27 -3.81
N GLU A 18 -11.99 22.09 -3.82
CA GLU A 18 -13.36 21.63 -3.64
C GLU A 18 -14.34 22.36 -4.56
N TYR A 19 -15.46 21.73 -4.85
CA TYR A 19 -16.55 22.35 -5.60
C TYR A 19 -17.89 21.70 -5.28
N LEU A 20 -18.98 22.44 -5.50
CA LEU A 20 -20.34 21.96 -5.29
C LEU A 20 -20.77 21.07 -6.46
N VAL A 21 -21.09 19.80 -6.17
CA VAL A 21 -21.55 18.82 -7.17
C VAL A 21 -23.06 18.77 -7.26
N PHE A 22 -23.74 18.98 -6.12
CA PHE A 22 -25.19 18.90 -6.00
C PHE A 22 -25.68 19.81 -4.88
N GLN A 23 -26.84 20.42 -5.05
CA GLN A 23 -27.55 21.11 -3.98
C GLN A 23 -29.06 21.08 -4.23
N ASN A 24 -29.82 20.85 -3.17
CA ASN A 24 -31.26 21.13 -3.07
C ASN A 24 -31.53 21.91 -1.77
N ASP A 25 -32.80 22.02 -1.37
CA ASP A 25 -33.19 22.72 -0.15
C ASP A 25 -32.75 21.98 1.12
N SER A 26 -32.49 20.67 1.01
CA SER A 26 -32.19 19.77 2.13
C SER A 26 -30.69 19.58 2.35
N ALA A 27 -29.90 19.36 1.30
CA ALA A 27 -28.50 18.96 1.39
C ALA A 27 -27.64 19.58 0.27
N ALA A 28 -26.35 19.75 0.57
CA ALA A 28 -25.32 20.13 -0.39
C ALA A 28 -24.23 19.05 -0.43
N VAL A 29 -23.87 18.58 -1.62
CA VAL A 29 -22.79 17.61 -1.83
C VAL A 29 -21.58 18.32 -2.42
N TRP A 30 -20.50 18.29 -1.67
CA TRP A 30 -19.21 18.86 -2.05
C TRP A 30 -18.27 17.76 -2.48
N TYR A 31 -17.60 17.98 -3.60
CA TYR A 31 -16.45 17.18 -4.00
C TYR A 31 -15.21 17.82 -3.43
N LEU A 32 -14.39 17.02 -2.74
CA LEU A 32 -13.08 17.46 -2.29
C LEU A 32 -12.02 16.53 -2.88
N HIS A 33 -10.98 17.14 -3.44
CA HIS A 33 -9.73 16.46 -3.73
C HIS A 33 -8.65 16.99 -2.78
N ILE A 34 -8.07 16.09 -1.98
CA ILE A 34 -7.02 16.41 -1.02
C ILE A 34 -5.73 15.72 -1.47
N LYS A 35 -4.67 16.50 -1.67
CA LYS A 35 -3.36 16.00 -2.10
C LYS A 35 -2.73 15.14 -1.01
N CYS A 36 -1.90 14.17 -1.41
CA CYS A 36 -1.17 13.31 -0.49
C CYS A 36 -0.43 14.11 0.60
N GLY A 37 -0.59 13.70 1.86
CA GLY A 37 0.06 14.31 3.02
C GLY A 37 -0.59 15.59 3.54
N GLU A 38 -1.44 16.24 2.74
CA GLU A 38 -2.18 17.45 3.09
C GLU A 38 -3.47 17.13 3.87
N ALA A 39 -3.99 18.11 4.60
CA ALA A 39 -5.20 17.96 5.41
C ALA A 39 -6.09 19.20 5.38
N THR A 40 -7.40 18.99 5.60
CA THR A 40 -8.29 20.11 5.95
C THR A 40 -7.91 20.72 7.30
N SER A 41 -8.36 21.95 7.58
CA SER A 41 -8.20 22.54 8.91
C SER A 41 -8.89 21.67 9.96
N LEU A 42 -8.45 21.71 11.21
CA LEU A 42 -9.24 21.17 12.32
C LEU A 42 -10.38 22.16 12.59
N HIS A 43 -11.59 21.78 12.20
CA HIS A 43 -12.75 22.66 12.22
C HIS A 43 -14.01 21.93 12.67
N CYS A 44 -15.05 22.68 13.02
CA CYS A 44 -16.37 22.11 13.24
C CYS A 44 -17.45 22.91 12.51
N HIS A 45 -18.60 22.26 12.32
CA HIS A 45 -19.83 22.89 11.88
C HIS A 45 -20.81 22.93 13.05
N PRO A 46 -21.05 24.07 13.71
CA PRO A 46 -21.90 24.15 14.89
C PRO A 46 -23.33 23.61 14.71
N LYS A 47 -23.89 23.74 13.51
CA LYS A 47 -25.29 23.37 13.20
C LYS A 47 -25.42 22.25 12.18
N LYS A 48 -24.37 21.98 11.39
CA LYS A 48 -24.45 21.02 10.29
C LYS A 48 -24.01 19.63 10.70
N LYS A 49 -24.78 18.64 10.26
CA LYS A 49 -24.35 17.25 10.14
C LYS A 49 -23.57 17.12 8.83
N THR A 50 -22.47 16.36 8.89
CA THR A 50 -21.60 16.12 7.73
C THR A 50 -21.49 14.62 7.49
N GLY A 51 -21.99 14.16 6.34
CA GLY A 51 -21.75 12.81 5.84
C GLY A 51 -20.48 12.79 4.97
N LEU A 52 -19.54 11.91 5.27
CA LEU A 52 -18.34 11.68 4.47
C LEU A 52 -18.48 10.37 3.71
N LEU A 53 -18.21 10.41 2.40
CA LEU A 53 -18.06 9.24 1.54
C LEU A 53 -16.72 9.31 0.82
N LEU A 54 -15.82 8.37 1.10
CA LEU A 54 -14.53 8.32 0.44
C LEU A 54 -14.64 7.54 -0.88
N LEU A 55 -14.34 8.15 -2.02
CA LEU A 55 -14.42 7.49 -3.33
C LEU A 55 -13.10 6.81 -3.72
N SER A 56 -11.97 7.43 -3.40
CA SER A 56 -10.64 6.88 -3.71
C SER A 56 -9.61 7.19 -2.63
N GLY A 57 -8.59 6.34 -2.57
CA GLY A 57 -7.49 6.42 -1.61
C GLY A 57 -7.87 6.02 -0.18
N GLU A 58 -7.06 6.49 0.77
CA GLU A 58 -7.21 6.30 2.21
C GLU A 58 -7.02 7.64 2.91
N ALA A 59 -7.90 7.92 3.85
CA ALA A 59 -7.96 9.15 4.61
C ALA A 59 -7.88 8.86 6.10
N VAL A 60 -7.22 9.74 6.85
CA VAL A 60 -7.28 9.75 8.32
C VAL A 60 -8.18 10.91 8.74
N ILE A 61 -9.28 10.57 9.41
CA ILE A 61 -10.19 11.54 10.03
C ILE A 61 -9.74 11.73 11.46
N SER A 62 -9.26 12.93 11.79
CA SER A 62 -8.80 13.27 13.14
C SER A 62 -9.85 14.08 13.87
N PHE A 63 -10.14 13.71 15.11
CA PHE A 63 -10.90 14.51 16.07
C PHE A 63 -9.95 15.03 17.16
N LEU A 64 -10.48 15.67 18.20
CA LEU A 64 -9.65 16.24 19.28
C LEU A 64 -8.83 15.18 20.03
N ASN A 65 -9.37 13.98 20.22
CA ASN A 65 -8.78 12.95 21.09
C ASN A 65 -8.53 11.61 20.39
N ASP A 66 -9.01 11.43 19.16
CA ASP A 66 -8.98 10.16 18.44
C ASP A 66 -8.88 10.36 16.94
N GLN A 67 -8.50 9.29 16.24
CA GLN A 67 -8.37 9.26 14.79
C GLN A 67 -8.96 7.97 14.24
N HIS A 68 -9.54 8.06 13.05
CA HIS A 68 -10.15 6.93 12.35
C HIS A 68 -9.63 6.88 10.91
N SER A 69 -9.20 5.70 10.45
CA SER A 69 -8.87 5.49 9.04
C SER A 69 -10.14 5.16 8.25
N LEU A 70 -10.29 5.83 7.11
CA LEU A 70 -11.33 5.60 6.13
C LEU A 70 -10.65 5.18 4.82
N LYS A 71 -11.00 4.02 4.28
CA LYS A 71 -10.54 3.54 2.96
C LYS A 71 -11.59 3.81 1.89
N ALA A 72 -11.23 3.71 0.61
CA ALA A 72 -12.18 3.86 -0.50
C ALA A 72 -13.47 3.04 -0.26
N LEU A 73 -14.62 3.67 -0.54
CA LEU A 73 -15.99 3.26 -0.19
C LEU A 73 -16.32 3.23 1.32
N GLY A 74 -15.41 3.77 2.14
CA GLY A 74 -15.65 4.07 3.54
C GLY A 74 -16.59 5.27 3.69
N LYS A 75 -17.36 5.26 4.78
CA LYS A 75 -18.37 6.26 5.10
C LYS A 75 -18.32 6.62 6.58
N MET A 76 -18.65 7.87 6.90
CA MET A 76 -18.74 8.34 8.28
C MET A 76 -19.75 9.47 8.39
N VAL A 77 -20.52 9.51 9.49
CA VAL A 77 -21.33 10.68 9.86
C VAL A 77 -20.61 11.43 10.97
N ILE A 78 -20.43 12.73 10.77
CA ILE A 78 -19.91 13.66 11.77
C ILE A 78 -21.07 14.52 12.27
N ARG A 79 -21.31 14.45 13.58
CA ARG A 79 -22.37 15.21 14.23
C ARG A 79 -22.03 16.70 14.33
N PRO A 80 -23.04 17.59 14.41
CA PRO A 80 -22.81 19.02 14.63
C PRO A 80 -21.92 19.30 15.85
N GLY A 81 -21.05 20.31 15.71
CA GLY A 81 -20.15 20.81 16.75
C GLY A 81 -18.90 19.95 17.00
N LEU A 82 -18.74 18.80 16.33
CA LEU A 82 -17.56 17.95 16.50
C LEU A 82 -16.38 18.47 15.66
N PHE A 83 -15.27 18.79 16.32
CA PHE A 83 -14.05 19.22 15.65
C PHE A 83 -13.37 18.06 14.94
N HIS A 84 -13.12 18.21 13.64
CA HIS A 84 -12.52 17.20 12.81
C HIS A 84 -11.61 17.79 11.72
N SER A 85 -10.69 16.97 11.22
CA SER A 85 -9.91 17.21 10.00
C SER A 85 -9.78 15.93 9.19
N THR A 86 -9.60 16.07 7.88
CA THR A 86 -9.47 14.97 6.93
C THR A 86 -8.11 15.08 6.26
N ARG A 87 -7.26 14.07 6.44
CA ARG A 87 -5.92 13.99 5.86
C ARG A 87 -5.83 12.90 4.81
N ALA A 88 -5.28 13.20 3.64
CA ALA A 88 -4.97 12.19 2.64
C ALA A 88 -3.68 11.44 2.98
N VAL A 89 -3.71 10.11 3.00
CA VAL A 89 -2.49 9.29 3.21
C VAL A 89 -2.10 8.47 1.98
N SER A 90 -2.96 8.39 0.96
CA SER A 90 -2.62 7.75 -0.32
C SER A 90 -1.73 8.65 -1.21
N PRO A 91 -0.76 8.09 -1.96
CA PRO A 91 0.18 8.86 -2.80
C PRO A 91 -0.48 9.77 -3.84
N GLU A 92 -1.62 9.37 -4.37
CA GLU A 92 -2.41 10.04 -5.40
C GLU A 92 -3.36 11.09 -4.80
N GLY A 93 -3.32 11.26 -3.47
CA GLY A 93 -4.32 11.99 -2.72
C GLY A 93 -5.58 11.15 -2.50
N ILE A 94 -6.66 11.84 -2.17
CA ILE A 94 -7.99 11.25 -2.02
C ILE A 94 -9.02 12.08 -2.77
N THR A 95 -10.09 11.40 -3.16
CA THR A 95 -11.34 12.04 -3.60
C THR A 95 -12.44 11.62 -2.65
N LEU A 96 -13.13 12.60 -2.06
CA LEU A 96 -14.24 12.36 -1.15
C LEU A 96 -15.44 13.25 -1.48
N LEU A 97 -16.63 12.76 -1.12
CA LEU A 97 -17.86 13.54 -1.14
C LEU A 97 -18.25 13.89 0.29
N GLU A 98 -18.54 15.17 0.51
CA GLU A 98 -18.99 15.70 1.78
C GLU A 98 -20.44 16.19 1.63
N ILE A 99 -21.35 15.56 2.36
CA ILE A 99 -22.78 15.86 2.34
C ILE A 99 -23.11 16.70 3.58
N GLU A 100 -23.45 17.96 3.36
CA GLU A 100 -23.76 18.91 4.42
C GLU A 100 -25.27 19.13 4.56
N THR A 101 -25.75 19.08 5.80
CA THR A 101 -27.16 19.32 6.14
C THR A 101 -27.29 20.06 7.47
N PRO A 102 -27.98 21.23 7.54
CA PRO A 102 -28.61 21.97 6.44
C PRO A 102 -27.59 22.70 5.55
N VAL A 103 -28.05 23.23 4.42
CA VAL A 103 -27.22 24.00 3.47
C VAL A 103 -26.86 25.37 4.06
N ASP A 104 -25.72 25.45 4.76
CA ASP A 104 -25.20 26.70 5.35
C ASP A 104 -23.65 26.75 5.35
N LYS A 105 -23.05 27.44 4.39
CA LYS A 105 -21.59 27.56 4.31
C LYS A 105 -20.96 28.60 5.24
N ALA A 106 -21.75 29.48 5.87
CA ALA A 106 -21.25 30.37 6.92
C ALA A 106 -21.02 29.62 8.24
N ASN A 107 -21.51 28.38 8.35
CA ASN A 107 -21.41 27.53 9.53
C ASN A 107 -20.07 26.80 9.64
N LEU A 108 -18.94 27.51 9.71
CA LEU A 108 -17.60 26.94 9.84
C LEU A 108 -16.80 27.66 10.94
N VAL A 109 -16.31 26.90 11.93
CA VAL A 109 -15.42 27.42 12.98
C VAL A 109 -14.09 26.65 12.95
N ARG A 110 -12.99 27.36 12.63
CA ARG A 110 -11.64 26.78 12.57
C ARG A 110 -10.93 26.90 13.92
N PHE A 111 -10.48 25.78 14.48
CA PHE A 111 -9.74 25.74 15.74
C PHE A 111 -8.23 25.79 15.51
N GLU A 112 -7.72 24.89 14.67
CA GLU A 112 -6.31 24.82 14.27
C GLU A 112 -6.19 24.71 12.76
N ASP A 113 -5.19 25.40 12.20
CA ASP A 113 -4.92 25.39 10.77
C ASP A 113 -3.43 25.53 10.51
N GLY A 114 -2.84 24.52 9.86
CA GLY A 114 -1.43 24.53 9.46
C GLY A 114 -1.08 25.55 8.38
N TYR A 115 -2.07 26.26 7.82
CA TYR A 115 -1.91 27.20 6.72
C TYR A 115 -2.21 28.66 7.11
N GLY A 116 -2.30 28.97 8.42
CA GLY A 116 -2.47 30.34 8.91
C GLY A 116 -3.86 30.95 8.73
N ARG A 117 -4.90 30.13 8.58
CA ARG A 117 -6.32 30.54 8.44
C ARG A 117 -7.13 30.47 9.74
N LYS A 118 -6.47 30.35 10.89
CA LYS A 118 -7.13 30.32 12.21
C LYS A 118 -8.02 31.57 12.39
N GLY A 119 -9.30 31.37 12.75
CA GLY A 119 -10.27 32.44 12.97
C GLY A 119 -10.74 33.20 11.71
N LYS A 120 -10.31 32.81 10.50
CA LYS A 120 -10.76 33.45 9.25
C LYS A 120 -12.02 32.77 8.69
N ALA A 121 -12.84 33.56 8.00
CA ALA A 121 -14.00 33.10 7.25
C ALA A 121 -13.59 32.26 6.01
N TYR A 122 -14.57 31.84 5.22
CA TYR A 122 -14.35 31.07 3.99
C TYR A 122 -13.54 31.86 2.94
N GLU A 123 -12.90 31.16 2.03
CA GLU A 123 -12.02 31.70 0.98
C GLU A 123 -12.77 32.67 0.04
N GLY A 124 -12.11 33.77 -0.36
CA GLY A 124 -12.68 34.81 -1.21
C GLY A 124 -12.60 34.50 -2.71
N ALA A 125 -13.17 35.40 -3.53
CA ALA A 125 -13.24 35.26 -5.00
C ALA A 125 -11.87 35.10 -5.68
N ASP A 126 -10.79 35.56 -5.05
CA ASP A 126 -9.41 35.40 -5.54
C ASP A 126 -8.91 33.95 -5.55
N LYS A 127 -9.62 33.04 -4.88
CA LYS A 127 -9.35 31.59 -4.86
C LYS A 127 -10.35 30.79 -5.69
N MET A 128 -11.22 31.46 -6.43
CA MET A 128 -12.29 30.84 -7.21
C MET A 128 -11.97 30.87 -8.70
N ALA A 129 -12.29 29.79 -9.40
CA ALA A 129 -12.29 29.73 -10.85
C ALA A 129 -13.57 29.04 -11.35
N PRO A 130 -14.05 29.33 -12.57
CA PRO A 130 -15.17 28.61 -13.17
C PRO A 130 -14.96 27.10 -13.15
N ILE A 131 -16.01 26.34 -12.85
CA ILE A 131 -15.96 24.88 -12.89
C ILE A 131 -15.70 24.40 -14.34
N PRO A 132 -14.65 23.60 -14.60
CA PRO A 132 -14.38 23.05 -15.92
C PRO A 132 -15.54 22.18 -16.43
N GLU A 133 -15.79 22.18 -17.74
CA GLU A 133 -16.90 21.41 -18.34
C GLU A 133 -16.81 19.89 -18.08
N ASN A 134 -15.61 19.37 -17.88
CA ASN A 134 -15.36 17.96 -17.61
C ASN A 134 -15.56 17.56 -16.13
N PHE A 135 -15.87 18.51 -15.23
CA PHE A 135 -16.16 18.19 -13.83
C PHE A 135 -17.60 17.70 -13.68
N VAL A 136 -17.77 16.64 -12.89
CA VAL A 136 -19.10 16.03 -12.68
C VAL A 136 -20.01 16.98 -11.91
N ARG A 137 -21.25 17.12 -12.37
CA ARG A 137 -22.34 17.75 -11.62
C ARG A 137 -23.55 16.83 -11.60
N PHE A 138 -24.09 16.59 -10.42
CA PHE A 138 -25.30 15.79 -10.29
C PHE A 138 -26.52 16.61 -10.63
N ARG A 139 -27.47 15.98 -11.30
CA ARG A 139 -28.77 16.55 -11.64
C ARG A 139 -29.78 16.09 -10.60
N LYS A 140 -30.70 16.98 -10.23
CA LYS A 140 -31.84 16.61 -9.39
C LYS A 140 -32.71 15.61 -10.15
N PRO A 141 -32.93 14.39 -9.63
CA PRO A 141 -33.75 13.40 -10.29
C PRO A 141 -35.23 13.75 -10.16
N GLU A 142 -36.00 13.42 -11.19
CA GLU A 142 -37.46 13.32 -11.07
C GLU A 142 -37.83 11.93 -10.52
N GLU A 143 -39.07 11.76 -10.09
CA GLU A 143 -39.57 10.48 -9.57
C GLU A 143 -39.35 9.33 -10.58
N GLY A 144 -38.71 8.25 -10.14
CA GLY A 144 -38.42 7.09 -10.96
C GLY A 144 -37.34 7.29 -12.03
N LYS A 145 -36.71 8.48 -12.12
CA LYS A 145 -35.55 8.71 -12.99
C LYS A 145 -34.25 8.49 -12.23
N VAL A 146 -33.30 7.82 -12.88
CA VAL A 146 -31.96 7.55 -12.36
C VAL A 146 -30.93 8.30 -13.21
N HIS A 147 -30.05 9.05 -12.57
CA HIS A 147 -28.89 9.66 -13.20
C HIS A 147 -27.62 8.94 -12.79
N GLN A 148 -26.85 8.48 -13.78
CA GLN A 148 -25.59 7.76 -13.55
C GLN A 148 -24.38 8.66 -13.81
N TYR A 149 -23.36 8.53 -12.96
CA TYR A 149 -22.08 9.22 -13.03
C TYR A 149 -20.93 8.24 -12.80
N ASN A 150 -19.75 8.58 -13.29
CA ASN A 150 -18.52 7.84 -13.02
C ASN A 150 -17.50 8.79 -12.40
N ILE A 151 -17.02 8.46 -11.21
CA ILE A 151 -16.00 9.24 -10.50
C ILE A 151 -14.99 8.24 -9.93
N GLU A 152 -13.70 8.42 -10.22
CA GLU A 152 -12.61 7.59 -9.67
C GLU A 152 -12.80 6.07 -9.85
N GLY A 153 -13.41 5.67 -10.97
CA GLY A 153 -13.72 4.25 -11.25
C GLY A 153 -14.90 3.67 -10.47
N SER A 154 -15.60 4.48 -9.67
CA SER A 154 -16.87 4.12 -9.03
C SER A 154 -18.05 4.57 -9.90
N ARG A 155 -19.13 3.78 -9.91
CA ARG A 155 -20.41 4.17 -10.53
C ARG A 155 -21.31 4.74 -9.45
N LEU A 156 -21.81 5.95 -9.70
CA LEU A 156 -22.67 6.68 -8.78
C LEU A 156 -24.03 6.88 -9.43
N TYR A 157 -25.09 6.69 -8.65
CA TYR A 157 -26.47 6.83 -9.08
C TYR A 157 -27.16 7.85 -8.19
N VAL A 158 -27.84 8.82 -8.80
CA VAL A 158 -28.71 9.77 -8.09
C VAL A 158 -30.13 9.55 -8.57
N GLU A 159 -31.02 9.19 -7.65
CA GLU A 159 -32.40 8.79 -7.96
C GLU A 159 -33.37 9.21 -6.85
N LYS A 160 -34.64 9.43 -7.23
CA LYS A 160 -35.74 9.67 -6.29
C LYS A 160 -36.68 8.47 -6.30
N ILE A 161 -36.95 7.93 -5.11
CA ILE A 161 -37.68 6.68 -4.89
C ILE A 161 -38.80 6.91 -3.86
N SER A 162 -40.06 6.74 -4.27
CA SER A 162 -41.20 6.71 -3.34
C SER A 162 -41.56 5.30 -2.88
N ASP A 163 -41.40 4.30 -3.75
CA ASP A 163 -41.60 2.89 -3.41
C ASP A 163 -40.25 2.21 -3.10
N LEU A 164 -39.95 2.04 -1.82
CA LEU A 164 -38.67 1.49 -1.37
C LEU A 164 -38.51 -0.02 -1.65
N SER A 165 -39.57 -0.73 -2.05
CA SER A 165 -39.48 -2.15 -2.39
C SER A 165 -38.53 -2.41 -3.57
N VAL A 166 -38.35 -1.41 -4.45
CA VAL A 166 -37.40 -1.49 -5.58
C VAL A 166 -35.94 -1.65 -5.13
N LEU A 167 -35.62 -1.34 -3.88
CA LEU A 167 -34.28 -1.46 -3.31
C LEU A 167 -33.98 -2.89 -2.82
N GLU A 168 -34.99 -3.73 -2.61
CA GLU A 168 -34.80 -5.07 -2.00
C GLU A 168 -33.95 -6.02 -2.86
N ASN A 169 -33.94 -5.82 -4.17
CA ASN A 169 -33.19 -6.65 -5.12
C ASN A 169 -31.78 -6.13 -5.42
N ARG A 170 -31.34 -5.07 -4.73
CA ARG A 170 -30.03 -4.45 -4.95
C ARG A 170 -28.97 -4.97 -3.97
N PRO A 171 -27.68 -4.93 -4.33
CA PRO A 171 -26.61 -5.42 -3.46
C PRO A 171 -26.57 -4.67 -2.11
N GLU A 172 -26.63 -5.42 -1.00
CA GLU A 172 -26.69 -4.84 0.36
C GLU A 172 -25.46 -4.00 0.73
N ASN A 173 -24.32 -4.26 0.08
CA ASN A 173 -23.03 -3.62 0.34
C ASN A 173 -22.84 -2.27 -0.37
N GLU A 174 -23.78 -1.85 -1.22
CA GLU A 174 -23.74 -0.53 -1.85
C GLU A 174 -23.71 0.57 -0.77
N VAL A 175 -22.92 1.61 -1.02
CA VAL A 175 -22.79 2.75 -0.11
C VAL A 175 -23.79 3.81 -0.53
N ILE A 176 -24.55 4.33 0.43
CA ILE A 176 -25.60 5.32 0.16
C ILE A 176 -25.38 6.61 0.94
N ALA A 177 -25.92 7.71 0.41
CA ALA A 177 -26.20 8.93 1.13
C ALA A 177 -27.62 9.43 0.82
N VAL A 178 -28.30 9.93 1.83
CA VAL A 178 -29.64 10.51 1.69
C VAL A 178 -29.49 11.99 1.37
N LEU A 179 -30.04 12.44 0.25
CA LEU A 179 -29.95 13.81 -0.24
C LEU A 179 -31.24 14.60 -0.07
N ASP A 180 -32.38 13.91 0.08
CA ASP A 180 -33.69 14.52 0.28
C ASP A 180 -34.69 13.51 0.85
N GLY A 181 -35.75 14.01 1.49
CA GLY A 181 -36.76 13.16 2.13
C GLY A 181 -36.19 12.32 3.28
N GLY A 182 -36.77 11.13 3.51
CA GLY A 182 -36.30 10.27 4.60
C GLY A 182 -37.32 9.23 5.07
N LEU A 183 -36.99 8.56 6.16
CA LEU A 183 -37.88 7.61 6.84
C LEU A 183 -38.42 8.23 8.13
N VAL A 184 -39.72 8.07 8.36
CA VAL A 184 -40.40 8.52 9.58
C VAL A 184 -41.16 7.39 10.26
N SER A 185 -41.27 7.48 11.58
CA SER A 185 -42.16 6.66 12.40
C SER A 185 -43.64 6.97 12.15
N GLU A 186 -44.54 6.16 12.72
CA GLU A 186 -45.97 6.49 12.76
C GLU A 186 -46.28 7.76 13.57
N GLY A 187 -45.45 8.08 14.57
CA GLY A 187 -45.53 9.30 15.38
C GLY A 187 -44.96 10.55 14.69
N GLY A 188 -44.36 10.41 13.51
CA GLY A 188 -43.74 11.52 12.76
C GLY A 188 -42.31 11.82 13.17
N GLU A 189 -41.67 10.99 14.00
CA GLU A 189 -40.26 11.13 14.33
C GLU A 189 -39.37 10.72 13.14
N THR A 190 -38.33 11.50 12.86
CA THR A 190 -37.37 11.21 11.79
C THR A 190 -36.41 10.09 12.19
N ILE A 191 -36.33 9.04 11.35
CA ILE A 191 -35.47 7.87 11.54
C ILE A 191 -34.23 7.95 10.64
N VAL A 192 -34.43 8.35 9.39
CA VAL A 192 -33.37 8.58 8.40
C VAL A 192 -33.63 9.93 7.75
N ALA A 193 -32.61 10.77 7.65
CA ALA A 193 -32.71 12.15 7.18
C ALA A 193 -31.61 12.49 6.16
N PRO A 194 -31.75 13.61 5.42
CA PRO A 194 -30.69 14.09 4.54
C PRO A 194 -29.37 14.25 5.30
N GLY A 195 -28.26 13.91 4.64
CA GLY A 195 -26.92 13.86 5.21
C GLY A 195 -26.56 12.56 5.93
N ASP A 196 -27.49 11.62 6.12
CA ASP A 196 -27.15 10.29 6.61
C ASP A 196 -26.43 9.48 5.53
N VAL A 197 -25.36 8.78 5.92
CA VAL A 197 -24.60 7.88 5.05
C VAL A 197 -24.60 6.47 5.62
N GLY A 198 -24.72 5.46 4.76
CA GLY A 198 -25.00 4.10 5.21
C GLY A 198 -24.66 3.03 4.18
N SER A 199 -24.98 1.77 4.51
CA SER A 199 -25.10 0.72 3.50
C SER A 199 -26.55 0.62 3.06
N LEU A 200 -26.76 0.26 1.79
CA LEU A 200 -28.09 0.07 1.24
C LEU A 200 -28.87 -1.00 2.03
N GLY A 201 -28.21 -2.10 2.40
CA GLY A 201 -28.84 -3.16 3.20
C GLY A 201 -29.36 -2.67 4.56
N SER A 202 -28.70 -1.70 5.19
CA SER A 202 -29.19 -1.11 6.44
C SER A 202 -30.46 -0.29 6.20
N LEU A 203 -30.47 0.54 5.15
CA LEU A 203 -31.66 1.32 4.78
C LEU A 203 -32.84 0.41 4.44
N VAL A 204 -32.62 -0.64 3.64
CA VAL A 204 -33.68 -1.61 3.27
C VAL A 204 -34.29 -2.26 4.52
N ARG A 205 -33.46 -2.65 5.50
CA ARG A 205 -33.97 -3.24 6.75
C ARG A 205 -34.81 -2.27 7.56
N VAL A 206 -34.37 -1.01 7.65
CA VAL A 206 -35.10 0.04 8.37
C VAL A 206 -36.39 0.41 7.62
N ALA A 207 -36.35 0.48 6.29
CA ALA A 207 -37.50 0.79 5.43
C ALA A 207 -38.66 -0.21 5.56
N LYS A 208 -38.41 -1.44 6.02
CA LYS A 208 -39.47 -2.42 6.30
C LYS A 208 -40.37 -2.04 7.48
N ALA A 209 -39.87 -1.19 8.38
CA ALA A 209 -40.58 -0.79 9.60
C ALA A 209 -41.09 0.66 9.58
N PHE A 210 -40.65 1.48 8.62
CA PHE A 210 -40.88 2.92 8.60
C PHE A 210 -41.30 3.42 7.22
N LYS A 211 -42.02 4.55 7.17
CA LYS A 211 -42.60 5.08 5.92
C LYS A 211 -41.74 6.21 5.35
N ALA A 212 -41.72 6.33 4.02
CA ALA A 212 -41.13 7.46 3.29
C ALA A 212 -42.25 8.31 2.65
N PRO A 213 -42.91 9.21 3.39
CA PRO A 213 -44.09 9.93 2.91
C PRO A 213 -43.83 10.83 1.69
N GLU A 214 -42.62 11.39 1.58
CA GLU A 214 -42.22 12.29 0.48
C GLU A 214 -41.28 11.62 -0.54
N GLY A 215 -41.09 10.31 -0.39
CA GLY A 215 -40.02 9.55 -1.02
C GLY A 215 -38.65 9.89 -0.45
N ILE A 216 -37.61 9.29 -1.03
CA ILE A 216 -36.22 9.50 -0.67
C ILE A 216 -35.39 9.80 -1.92
N THR A 217 -34.54 10.82 -1.87
CA THR A 217 -33.51 10.99 -2.90
C THR A 217 -32.21 10.37 -2.40
N LEU A 218 -31.70 9.38 -3.13
CA LEU A 218 -30.49 8.65 -2.77
C LEU A 218 -29.37 8.96 -3.75
N LEU A 219 -28.18 9.18 -3.20
CA LEU A 219 -26.92 8.95 -3.89
C LEU A 219 -26.46 7.54 -3.53
N THR A 220 -26.34 6.65 -4.51
CA THR A 220 -25.82 5.30 -4.33
C THR A 220 -24.50 5.14 -5.06
N ILE A 221 -23.51 4.54 -4.40
CA ILE A 221 -22.19 4.22 -4.96
C ILE A 221 -22.11 2.70 -5.05
N GLN A 222 -22.05 2.21 -6.28
CA GLN A 222 -21.91 0.79 -6.58
C GLN A 222 -20.44 0.45 -6.78
N ARG A 223 -20.00 -0.63 -6.12
CA ARG A 223 -18.70 -1.26 -6.38
C ARG A 223 -18.82 -1.97 -7.73
N ASP A 224 -17.92 -1.68 -8.67
CA ASP A 224 -17.91 -2.42 -9.93
C ASP A 224 -17.49 -3.87 -9.65
N GLU A 225 -18.44 -4.81 -9.62
CA GLU A 225 -18.16 -6.24 -9.38
C GLU A 225 -17.36 -6.89 -10.52
N LYS A 226 -17.30 -6.26 -11.70
CA LYS A 226 -16.43 -6.67 -12.81
C LYS A 226 -15.07 -5.98 -12.81
N ALA A 227 -14.84 -5.00 -11.95
CA ALA A 227 -13.48 -4.76 -11.53
C ALA A 227 -13.12 -6.01 -10.70
N PRO A 228 -12.15 -6.84 -11.11
CA PRO A 228 -11.65 -7.85 -10.21
C PRO A 228 -11.39 -7.16 -8.88
N GLU A 229 -11.58 -7.87 -7.76
CA GLU A 229 -10.97 -7.45 -6.52
C GLU A 229 -9.46 -7.38 -6.81
N LYS A 230 -9.01 -6.22 -7.33
CA LYS A 230 -7.68 -6.01 -7.85
C LYS A 230 -6.81 -6.45 -6.70
N SER A 231 -6.07 -7.54 -6.91
CA SER A 231 -5.05 -8.09 -6.01
C SER A 231 -4.66 -7.02 -5.02
N ARG A 232 -5.12 -7.11 -3.75
CA ARG A 232 -5.03 -6.04 -2.73
C ARG A 232 -3.97 -5.01 -3.12
N LYS A 233 -4.39 -3.90 -3.75
CA LYS A 233 -3.52 -3.11 -4.64
C LYS A 233 -2.11 -3.03 -4.04
N ARG A 234 -1.14 -3.67 -4.70
CA ARG A 234 0.28 -3.57 -4.33
C ARG A 234 0.65 -2.09 -4.24
N GLY A 235 1.50 -1.74 -3.29
CA GLY A 235 1.90 -0.36 -3.08
C GLY A 235 2.85 -0.21 -1.91
N PRO A 236 3.56 0.93 -1.82
CA PRO A 236 4.61 1.14 -0.83
C PRO A 236 4.12 1.23 0.62
N TRP A 237 2.80 1.31 0.83
CA TRP A 237 2.18 1.43 2.15
C TRP A 237 1.25 0.26 2.49
N LEU A 238 1.28 -0.82 1.69
CA LEU A 238 0.51 -2.02 1.99
C LEU A 238 0.92 -2.60 3.35
N GLY A 239 -0.07 -2.78 4.22
CA GLY A 239 0.14 -3.38 5.55
C GLY A 239 0.85 -2.48 6.56
N THR A 240 1.07 -1.19 6.28
CA THR A 240 1.77 -0.25 7.17
C THR A 240 1.18 -0.23 8.57
N ILE A 241 2.05 -0.21 9.58
CA ILE A 241 1.71 0.00 10.99
C ILE A 241 2.20 1.39 11.40
N SER A 242 1.28 2.23 11.87
CA SER A 242 1.61 3.61 12.28
C SER A 242 2.67 3.63 13.39
N GLY A 243 3.68 4.49 13.23
CA GLY A 243 4.79 4.67 14.18
C GLY A 243 5.69 3.44 14.34
N LEU A 244 5.70 2.50 13.40
CA LEU A 244 6.51 1.28 13.54
C LEU A 244 8.03 1.58 13.49
N ALA A 245 8.47 2.45 12.57
CA ALA A 245 9.88 2.80 12.43
C ALA A 245 10.44 3.47 13.71
N GLU A 246 9.62 4.29 14.39
CA GLU A 246 9.96 4.98 15.64
C GLU A 246 10.21 4.02 16.80
N LYS A 247 9.63 2.80 16.74
CA LYS A 247 9.81 1.77 17.77
C LYS A 247 11.14 1.03 17.65
N PHE A 248 11.84 1.14 16.51
CA PHE A 248 13.12 0.49 16.33
C PHE A 248 14.23 1.29 17.01
N PRO A 249 15.07 0.67 17.86
CA PRO A 249 16.20 1.36 18.48
C PRO A 249 17.09 2.01 17.44
N ARG A 250 17.52 3.25 17.69
CA ARG A 250 18.35 4.05 16.78
C ARG A 250 19.53 3.26 16.19
N ASP A 251 20.28 2.55 17.03
CA ASP A 251 21.45 1.80 16.58
C ASP A 251 21.08 0.62 15.67
N LYS A 252 19.95 -0.04 15.91
CA LYS A 252 19.41 -1.08 15.02
C LYS A 252 18.95 -0.49 13.69
N THR A 253 18.28 0.66 13.72
CA THR A 253 17.86 1.39 12.52
C THR A 253 19.04 1.80 11.64
N LEU A 254 20.11 2.35 12.23
CA LEU A 254 21.32 2.72 11.49
C LEU A 254 22.11 1.49 11.00
N ALA A 255 22.14 0.40 11.78
CA ALA A 255 22.77 -0.85 11.35
C ALA A 255 22.03 -1.49 10.16
N LEU A 256 20.70 -1.50 10.21
CA LEU A 256 19.85 -1.94 9.11
C LEU A 256 20.12 -1.08 7.87
N PHE A 257 20.07 0.25 7.99
CA PHE A 257 20.36 1.14 6.88
C PHE A 257 21.77 0.97 6.29
N ARG A 258 22.79 0.71 7.12
CA ARG A 258 24.14 0.39 6.61
C ARG A 258 24.14 -0.88 5.76
N GLN A 259 23.46 -1.94 6.20
CA GLN A 259 23.36 -3.17 5.40
C GLN A 259 22.59 -2.93 4.10
N LEU A 260 21.52 -2.14 4.14
CA LEU A 260 20.77 -1.71 2.96
C LEU A 260 21.67 -1.00 1.94
N CYS A 261 22.51 -0.07 2.39
CA CYS A 261 23.48 0.59 1.53
C CYS A 261 24.51 -0.39 0.94
N VAL A 262 25.02 -1.34 1.73
CA VAL A 262 25.99 -2.34 1.23
C VAL A 262 25.39 -3.11 0.08
N ASN A 263 24.17 -3.63 0.27
CA ASN A 263 23.46 -4.39 -0.75
C ASN A 263 23.21 -3.53 -2.00
N ARG A 264 22.63 -2.34 -1.84
CA ARG A 264 22.30 -1.44 -2.96
C ARG A 264 23.53 -1.06 -3.78
N TYR A 265 24.60 -0.62 -3.12
CA TYR A 265 25.81 -0.18 -3.82
C TYR A 265 26.57 -1.34 -4.43
N PHE A 266 26.50 -2.54 -3.85
CA PHE A 266 27.03 -3.73 -4.49
C PHE A 266 26.32 -4.01 -5.81
N GLU A 267 24.99 -4.00 -5.83
CA GLU A 267 24.19 -4.24 -7.04
C GLU A 267 24.44 -3.15 -8.10
N LEU A 268 24.49 -1.88 -7.70
CA LEU A 268 24.80 -0.76 -8.61
C LEU A 268 26.20 -0.89 -9.23
N GLN A 269 27.23 -1.20 -8.43
CA GLN A 269 28.57 -1.41 -8.96
C GLN A 269 28.65 -2.65 -9.86
N THR A 270 27.95 -3.73 -9.51
CA THR A 270 27.86 -4.94 -10.35
C THR A 270 27.25 -4.61 -11.71
N ALA A 271 26.18 -3.81 -11.73
CA ALA A 271 25.53 -3.35 -12.97
C ALA A 271 26.49 -2.56 -13.86
N GLU A 272 27.28 -1.65 -13.28
CA GLU A 272 28.26 -0.86 -14.03
C GLU A 272 29.41 -1.72 -14.58
N VAL A 273 29.97 -2.63 -13.75
CA VAL A 273 31.03 -3.54 -14.19
C VAL A 273 30.52 -4.50 -15.27
N TYR A 274 29.28 -4.98 -15.17
CA TYR A 274 28.68 -5.83 -16.20
C TYR A 274 28.63 -5.15 -17.57
N LYS A 275 28.32 -3.84 -17.63
CA LYS A 275 28.31 -3.06 -18.88
C LYS A 275 29.68 -2.96 -19.55
N THR A 276 30.78 -3.12 -18.79
CA THR A 276 32.15 -3.14 -19.36
C THR A 276 32.48 -4.45 -20.07
N GLY A 277 31.65 -5.49 -19.91
CA GLY A 277 31.88 -6.81 -20.47
C GLY A 277 32.91 -7.66 -19.71
N VAL A 278 33.36 -7.21 -18.54
CA VAL A 278 34.26 -8.01 -17.67
C VAL A 278 33.54 -9.24 -17.10
N ILE A 279 32.32 -9.06 -16.59
CA ILE A 279 31.47 -10.18 -16.16
C ILE A 279 30.87 -10.83 -17.42
N LYS A 280 31.15 -12.13 -17.63
CA LYS A 280 30.81 -12.86 -18.86
C LYS A 280 29.46 -13.58 -18.83
N MET A 281 28.97 -13.92 -17.63
CA MET A 281 27.72 -14.64 -17.45
C MET A 281 26.58 -13.68 -17.09
N PRO A 282 25.32 -14.06 -17.35
CA PRO A 282 24.16 -13.28 -16.93
C PRO A 282 24.19 -12.96 -15.43
N ILE A 283 23.77 -11.75 -15.09
CA ILE A 283 23.63 -11.28 -13.71
C ILE A 283 22.17 -11.13 -13.32
N TYR A 284 21.86 -11.41 -12.06
CA TYR A 284 20.51 -11.38 -11.50
C TYR A 284 20.48 -10.44 -10.29
N LEU A 285 20.40 -9.15 -10.58
CA LEU A 285 20.49 -8.11 -9.57
C LEU A 285 19.21 -8.04 -8.73
N SER A 286 19.35 -7.85 -7.42
CA SER A 286 18.25 -7.61 -6.48
C SER A 286 17.92 -6.12 -6.29
N LEU A 287 18.38 -5.24 -7.19
CA LEU A 287 18.10 -3.80 -7.11
C LEU A 287 16.59 -3.51 -7.18
N GLY A 288 16.11 -2.73 -6.21
CA GLY A 288 14.69 -2.52 -5.91
C GLY A 288 14.12 -3.46 -4.85
N GLN A 289 14.83 -4.53 -4.50
CA GLN A 289 14.43 -5.57 -3.53
C GLN A 289 15.50 -5.81 -2.46
N GLU A 290 16.63 -5.09 -2.53
CA GLU A 290 17.85 -5.30 -1.74
C GLU A 290 17.64 -5.14 -0.22
N HIS A 291 16.51 -4.56 0.16
CA HIS A 291 16.13 -4.26 1.52
C HIS A 291 15.39 -5.39 2.22
N ILE A 292 14.78 -6.30 1.45
CA ILE A 292 14.09 -7.47 1.99
C ILE A 292 15.09 -8.37 2.75
N PRO A 293 16.25 -8.75 2.17
CA PRO A 293 17.20 -9.62 2.86
C PRO A 293 17.83 -8.97 4.10
N ALA A 294 18.12 -7.67 4.05
CA ALA A 294 18.67 -6.95 5.20
C ALA A 294 17.69 -6.91 6.39
N SER A 295 16.40 -6.74 6.10
CA SER A 295 15.34 -6.70 7.10
C SER A 295 15.14 -8.06 7.76
N ILE A 296 15.09 -9.12 6.96
CA ILE A 296 14.96 -10.50 7.46
C ILE A 296 16.21 -10.90 8.28
N ALA A 297 17.41 -10.65 7.75
CA ALA A 297 18.67 -10.97 8.43
C ALA A 297 18.84 -10.24 9.78
N SER A 298 18.15 -9.11 9.97
CA SER A 298 18.18 -8.38 11.25
C SER A 298 17.56 -9.17 12.42
N VAL A 299 16.72 -10.18 12.12
CA VAL A 299 16.01 -11.00 13.12
C VAL A 299 16.20 -12.52 12.94
N THR A 300 16.79 -12.99 11.82
CA THR A 300 16.93 -14.43 11.52
C THR A 300 18.38 -14.93 11.33
N LYS A 301 19.39 -14.32 11.97
CA LYS A 301 20.82 -14.61 11.68
C LYS A 301 21.25 -16.08 11.71
N ASP A 302 20.63 -16.92 12.54
CA ASP A 302 21.04 -18.32 12.74
C ASP A 302 20.29 -19.33 11.85
N PHE A 303 19.54 -18.85 10.85
CA PHE A 303 18.76 -19.70 9.96
C PHE A 303 19.63 -20.32 8.86
N LEU A 304 19.30 -21.53 8.42
CA LEU A 304 19.74 -21.98 7.10
C LEU A 304 18.98 -21.21 6.04
N ILE A 305 19.64 -20.78 4.97
CA ILE A 305 19.08 -19.89 3.95
C ILE A 305 19.03 -20.64 2.63
N PHE A 306 17.82 -20.73 2.06
CA PHE A 306 17.58 -21.25 0.72
C PHE A 306 16.99 -20.13 -0.12
N ALA A 307 17.84 -19.47 -0.90
CA ALA A 307 17.48 -18.31 -1.71
C ALA A 307 17.34 -18.66 -3.19
N GLN A 308 16.51 -17.90 -3.91
CA GLN A 308 16.37 -17.98 -5.37
C GLN A 308 17.52 -17.23 -6.09
N HIS A 309 17.43 -17.04 -7.41
CA HIS A 309 18.51 -16.49 -8.26
C HIS A 309 18.92 -15.04 -7.97
N ARG A 310 18.14 -14.25 -7.22
CA ARG A 310 18.50 -12.86 -6.83
C ARG A 310 19.18 -12.81 -5.46
N ALA A 311 20.20 -13.62 -5.30
CA ALA A 311 20.74 -14.00 -4.00
C ALA A 311 21.87 -13.10 -3.46
N HIS A 312 22.40 -12.14 -4.24
CA HIS A 312 23.54 -11.31 -3.80
C HIS A 312 23.28 -10.63 -2.45
N SER A 313 22.11 -9.99 -2.32
CA SER A 313 21.72 -9.28 -1.09
C SER A 313 21.49 -10.22 0.09
N TYR A 314 21.05 -11.47 -0.13
CA TYR A 314 21.00 -12.48 0.94
C TYR A 314 22.40 -12.84 1.42
N TYR A 315 23.30 -13.16 0.50
CA TYR A 315 24.68 -13.50 0.85
C TYR A 315 25.34 -12.38 1.67
N LEU A 316 25.20 -11.12 1.24
CA LEU A 316 25.77 -9.98 1.94
C LEU A 316 25.08 -9.70 3.30
N SER A 317 23.76 -9.85 3.38
CA SER A 317 23.01 -9.57 4.62
C SER A 317 23.25 -10.61 5.72
N PHE A 318 23.61 -11.84 5.34
CA PHE A 318 23.93 -12.93 6.25
C PHE A 318 25.44 -13.10 6.48
N GLY A 319 26.23 -12.05 6.22
CA GLY A 319 27.64 -11.99 6.61
C GLY A 319 28.63 -12.59 5.61
N GLY A 320 28.20 -12.83 4.37
CA GLY A 320 29.08 -13.24 3.29
C GLY A 320 30.15 -12.19 2.96
N ASP A 321 31.34 -12.66 2.61
CA ASP A 321 32.45 -11.78 2.21
C ASP A 321 32.21 -11.21 0.80
N ILE A 322 32.02 -9.90 0.72
CA ILE A 322 31.85 -9.13 -0.51
C ILE A 322 32.97 -9.40 -1.54
N ARG A 323 34.21 -9.62 -1.11
CA ARG A 323 35.33 -9.93 -2.02
C ARG A 323 35.15 -11.26 -2.70
N LYS A 324 34.71 -12.28 -1.96
CA LYS A 324 34.40 -13.60 -2.51
C LYS A 324 33.19 -13.57 -3.43
N LEU A 325 32.19 -12.74 -3.14
CA LEU A 325 31.08 -12.55 -4.08
C LEU A 325 31.52 -11.91 -5.39
N ILE A 326 32.42 -10.93 -5.35
CA ILE A 326 33.01 -10.35 -6.57
C ILE A 326 33.78 -11.42 -7.36
N ASP A 327 34.63 -12.18 -6.68
CA ASP A 327 35.40 -13.25 -7.31
C ASP A 327 34.48 -14.34 -7.90
N GLU A 328 33.34 -14.63 -7.27
CA GLU A 328 32.32 -15.54 -7.80
C GLU A 328 31.74 -15.02 -9.12
N LEU A 329 31.35 -13.74 -9.18
CA LEU A 329 30.83 -13.11 -10.41
C LEU A 329 31.88 -13.04 -11.53
N LEU A 330 33.16 -13.03 -11.16
CA LEU A 330 34.30 -13.07 -12.07
C LEU A 330 34.76 -14.50 -12.41
N HIS A 331 34.08 -15.54 -11.92
CA HIS A 331 34.41 -16.96 -12.15
C HIS A 331 35.81 -17.35 -11.67
N ARG A 332 36.23 -16.79 -10.53
CA ARG A 332 37.53 -17.07 -9.92
C ARG A 332 37.42 -18.17 -8.86
N PRO A 333 38.45 -19.03 -8.70
CA PRO A 333 38.47 -20.07 -7.66
C PRO A 333 38.34 -19.56 -6.21
N THR A 334 38.62 -18.27 -5.97
CA THR A 334 38.44 -17.62 -4.66
C THR A 334 37.01 -17.16 -4.39
N GLY A 335 36.09 -17.42 -5.33
CA GLY A 335 34.66 -17.17 -5.19
C GLY A 335 34.01 -17.91 -4.02
N CYS A 336 32.83 -17.47 -3.59
CA CYS A 336 32.12 -18.11 -2.48
C CYS A 336 31.67 -19.56 -2.79
N ALA A 337 31.50 -19.88 -4.08
CA ALA A 337 31.23 -21.20 -4.62
C ALA A 337 32.30 -21.59 -5.65
N GLU A 338 33.54 -21.18 -5.42
CA GLU A 338 34.71 -21.50 -6.26
C GLU A 338 34.61 -20.99 -7.71
N GLY A 339 33.77 -19.98 -7.96
CA GLY A 339 33.56 -19.39 -9.28
C GLY A 339 32.62 -20.20 -10.18
N MET A 340 31.92 -21.19 -9.64
CA MET A 340 31.08 -22.13 -10.39
C MET A 340 29.58 -21.77 -10.36
N GLY A 341 29.13 -21.04 -9.33
CA GLY A 341 27.72 -20.66 -9.16
C GLY A 341 27.33 -19.38 -9.91
N GLY A 342 28.31 -18.50 -10.16
CA GLY A 342 28.08 -17.22 -10.84
C GLY A 342 27.07 -16.35 -10.09
N SER A 343 26.21 -15.63 -10.81
CA SER A 343 25.20 -14.76 -10.18
C SER A 343 23.93 -15.50 -9.72
N ALA A 344 23.53 -16.56 -10.42
CA ALA A 344 22.27 -17.26 -10.18
C ALA A 344 22.34 -18.20 -8.96
N SER A 345 23.43 -18.95 -8.82
CA SER A 345 23.51 -20.06 -7.86
C SER A 345 24.50 -19.77 -6.74
N ILE A 346 24.32 -18.64 -6.05
CA ILE A 346 25.15 -18.28 -4.89
C ILE A 346 25.01 -19.32 -3.79
N HIS A 347 26.11 -20.00 -3.48
CA HIS A 347 26.19 -21.08 -2.50
C HIS A 347 27.33 -20.78 -1.53
N ALA A 348 27.05 -20.82 -0.22
CA ALA A 348 28.02 -20.51 0.83
C ALA A 348 27.66 -21.21 2.15
N PRO A 349 27.96 -22.52 2.29
CA PRO A 349 27.64 -23.29 3.49
C PRO A 349 28.29 -22.74 4.77
N SER A 350 29.40 -22.02 4.66
CA SER A 350 30.08 -21.36 5.79
C SER A 350 29.21 -20.35 6.52
N ILE A 351 28.21 -19.76 5.85
CA ILE A 351 27.21 -18.86 6.44
C ILE A 351 25.81 -19.50 6.46
N GLY A 352 25.71 -20.82 6.24
CA GLY A 352 24.43 -21.53 6.21
C GLY A 352 23.58 -21.26 4.98
N MET A 353 24.16 -20.73 3.89
CA MET A 353 23.42 -20.38 2.66
C MET A 353 23.61 -21.42 1.56
N PHE A 354 22.50 -21.85 0.97
CA PHE A 354 22.44 -22.83 -0.11
C PHE A 354 21.72 -22.20 -1.32
N GLY A 355 22.40 -22.20 -2.47
CA GLY A 355 21.84 -21.72 -3.73
C GLY A 355 20.82 -22.68 -4.34
N HIS A 356 20.04 -22.17 -5.28
CA HIS A 356 19.11 -22.95 -6.10
C HIS A 356 19.83 -23.57 -7.32
N SER A 357 19.28 -24.66 -7.89
CA SER A 357 19.96 -25.46 -8.94
C SER A 357 19.81 -24.92 -10.36
N GLY A 358 19.14 -23.79 -10.56
CA GLY A 358 18.70 -23.30 -11.88
C GLY A 358 17.23 -23.59 -12.17
N LEU A 359 16.66 -24.63 -11.57
CA LEU A 359 15.21 -24.85 -11.55
C LEU A 359 14.55 -23.81 -10.63
N MET A 360 13.41 -23.24 -11.01
CA MET A 360 12.77 -22.16 -10.22
C MET A 360 11.93 -22.74 -9.10
N GLY A 361 12.18 -22.40 -7.83
CA GLY A 361 11.35 -22.87 -6.72
C GLY A 361 11.80 -24.20 -6.12
N ASP A 362 12.75 -24.91 -6.74
CA ASP A 362 13.29 -26.19 -6.27
C ASP A 362 13.97 -26.06 -4.90
N GLN A 363 14.49 -24.88 -4.57
CA GLN A 363 15.08 -24.57 -3.28
C GLN A 363 14.07 -24.71 -2.14
N ILE A 364 12.76 -24.65 -2.40
CA ILE A 364 11.71 -24.73 -1.39
C ILE A 364 11.52 -26.16 -0.85
N PRO A 365 11.27 -27.21 -1.67
CA PRO A 365 11.25 -28.58 -1.16
C PRO A 365 12.58 -28.99 -0.52
N ILE A 366 13.71 -28.52 -1.03
CA ILE A 366 15.03 -28.78 -0.43
C ILE A 366 15.13 -28.11 0.96
N ALA A 367 14.69 -26.86 1.10
CA ALA A 367 14.62 -26.15 2.38
C ALA A 367 13.77 -26.90 3.42
N VAL A 368 12.60 -27.39 2.99
CA VAL A 368 11.70 -28.20 3.82
C VAL A 368 12.37 -29.51 4.26
N GLY A 369 13.07 -30.18 3.34
CA GLY A 369 13.87 -31.37 3.65
C GLY A 369 15.01 -31.08 4.64
N ALA A 370 15.72 -29.95 4.47
CA ALA A 370 16.76 -29.52 5.38
C ALA A 370 16.23 -29.21 6.79
N ALA A 371 15.06 -28.55 6.88
CA ALA A 371 14.39 -28.30 8.16
C ALA A 371 13.99 -29.61 8.84
N LEU A 372 13.44 -30.56 8.09
CA LEU A 372 13.07 -31.88 8.60
C LEU A 372 14.29 -32.67 9.11
N GLY A 373 15.36 -32.74 8.32
CA GLY A 373 16.53 -33.55 8.63
C GLY A 373 17.42 -32.96 9.72
N SER A 374 17.53 -31.63 9.80
CA SER A 374 18.42 -30.96 10.75
C SER A 374 17.73 -30.44 12.01
N GLY A 375 16.41 -30.25 11.99
CA GLY A 375 15.66 -29.57 13.05
C GLY A 375 15.98 -28.08 13.20
N LYS A 376 16.85 -27.51 12.34
CA LYS A 376 17.21 -26.08 12.37
C LYS A 376 16.11 -25.23 11.77
N LYS A 377 16.03 -23.98 12.20
CA LYS A 377 15.18 -22.97 11.56
C LYS A 377 15.70 -22.68 10.15
N VAL A 378 14.79 -22.61 9.18
CA VAL A 378 15.11 -22.42 7.76
C VAL A 378 14.37 -21.22 7.20
N LEU A 379 15.07 -20.38 6.45
CA LEU A 379 14.53 -19.31 5.63
C LEU A 379 14.45 -19.82 4.19
N ALA A 380 13.23 -19.93 3.68
CA ALA A 380 12.96 -20.42 2.32
C ALA A 380 12.40 -19.27 1.47
N VAL A 381 13.21 -18.74 0.57
CA VAL A 381 12.88 -17.55 -0.23
C VAL A 381 12.52 -17.95 -1.65
N MET A 382 11.46 -17.36 -2.19
CA MET A 382 10.97 -17.55 -3.54
C MET A 382 10.52 -16.22 -4.14
N GLY A 383 10.44 -16.15 -5.47
CA GLY A 383 9.72 -15.09 -6.18
C GLY A 383 8.25 -15.49 -6.42
N ASP A 384 7.41 -14.51 -6.76
CA ASP A 384 5.97 -14.70 -6.99
C ASP A 384 5.64 -15.80 -7.99
N ALA A 385 6.43 -15.93 -9.05
CA ALA A 385 6.21 -16.94 -10.09
C ALA A 385 6.71 -18.33 -9.66
N SER A 386 7.88 -18.41 -9.02
CA SER A 386 8.39 -19.68 -8.51
C SER A 386 7.50 -20.26 -7.41
N ALA A 387 6.74 -19.42 -6.71
CA ALA A 387 5.77 -19.85 -5.71
C ALA A 387 4.56 -20.60 -6.30
N GLU A 388 4.39 -20.56 -7.62
CA GLU A 388 3.25 -21.19 -8.34
C GLU A 388 3.61 -22.57 -8.89
N GLU A 389 4.87 -22.98 -8.76
CA GLU A 389 5.32 -24.31 -9.12
C GLU A 389 4.67 -25.37 -8.21
N ASP A 390 4.25 -26.49 -8.78
CA ASP A 390 3.45 -27.51 -8.11
C ASP A 390 4.15 -28.10 -6.87
N TYR A 391 5.46 -28.35 -6.96
CA TYR A 391 6.27 -28.85 -5.85
C TYR A 391 6.43 -27.84 -4.71
N VAL A 392 6.25 -26.53 -4.95
CA VAL A 392 6.29 -25.52 -3.89
C VAL A 392 5.07 -25.64 -2.98
N PHE A 393 3.88 -25.80 -3.55
CA PHE A 393 2.66 -26.03 -2.76
C PHE A 393 2.74 -27.32 -1.94
N GLY A 394 3.22 -28.41 -2.56
CA GLY A 394 3.43 -29.68 -1.88
C GLY A 394 4.39 -29.55 -0.69
N ALA A 395 5.50 -28.84 -0.88
CA ALA A 395 6.49 -28.58 0.17
C ALA A 395 5.92 -27.73 1.31
N MET A 396 5.21 -26.64 1.00
CA MET A 396 4.55 -25.79 1.99
C MET A 396 3.51 -26.56 2.81
N GLY A 397 2.66 -27.37 2.14
CA GLY A 397 1.66 -28.19 2.81
C GLY A 397 2.28 -29.27 3.71
N TYR A 398 3.38 -29.87 3.29
CA TYR A 398 4.12 -30.83 4.11
C TYR A 398 4.76 -30.16 5.33
N ALA A 399 5.39 -28.99 5.15
CA ALA A 399 5.96 -28.22 6.25
C ALA A 399 4.89 -27.85 7.30
N ALA A 400 3.72 -27.39 6.87
CA ALA A 400 2.59 -27.09 7.74
C ALA A 400 2.09 -28.33 8.50
N THR A 401 1.87 -29.44 7.78
CA THR A 401 1.42 -30.72 8.36
C THR A 401 2.39 -31.22 9.44
N LYS A 402 3.70 -31.10 9.19
CA LYS A 402 4.76 -31.55 10.09
C LYS A 402 5.21 -30.50 11.10
N LYS A 403 4.62 -29.30 11.07
CA LYS A 403 5.00 -28.15 11.93
C LYS A 403 6.50 -27.86 11.89
N LEU A 404 7.09 -27.87 10.69
CA LEU A 404 8.53 -27.68 10.52
C LEU A 404 8.92 -26.20 10.74
N PRO A 405 10.14 -25.94 11.23
CA PRO A 405 10.60 -24.58 11.55
C PRO A 405 11.02 -23.79 10.30
N VAL A 406 10.11 -23.59 9.36
CA VAL A 406 10.37 -22.91 8.07
C VAL A 406 9.65 -21.56 8.01
N LEU A 407 10.41 -20.49 7.80
CA LEU A 407 9.87 -19.18 7.41
C LEU A 407 9.94 -19.07 5.88
N PHE A 408 8.78 -19.08 5.24
CA PHE A 408 8.66 -18.85 3.80
C PHE A 408 8.54 -17.36 3.52
N VAL A 409 9.35 -16.85 2.60
CA VAL A 409 9.30 -15.46 2.14
C VAL A 409 9.14 -15.44 0.64
N CYS A 410 8.11 -14.76 0.16
CA CYS A 410 7.89 -14.51 -1.25
C CYS A 410 8.22 -13.05 -1.59
N GLU A 411 9.21 -12.85 -2.46
CA GLU A 411 9.52 -11.56 -3.08
C GLU A 411 8.62 -11.37 -4.30
N ASP A 412 7.49 -10.73 -4.08
CA ASP A 412 6.47 -10.53 -5.12
C ASP A 412 6.70 -9.19 -5.81
N ASN A 413 7.44 -9.25 -6.92
CA ASN A 413 7.72 -8.08 -7.75
C ASN A 413 6.72 -7.89 -8.90
N ASN A 414 5.63 -8.66 -8.91
CA ASN A 414 4.61 -8.74 -9.95
C ASN A 414 5.09 -9.27 -11.31
N LEU A 415 6.36 -9.61 -11.51
CA LEU A 415 6.89 -9.93 -12.85
C LEU A 415 7.66 -11.26 -12.89
N SER A 416 7.12 -12.21 -13.66
CA SER A 416 7.90 -13.35 -14.16
C SER A 416 8.49 -13.02 -15.53
N ILE A 417 9.78 -12.68 -15.59
CA ILE A 417 10.41 -12.10 -16.78
C ILE A 417 9.69 -10.81 -17.20
N LEU A 418 8.65 -10.87 -18.02
CA LEU A 418 7.79 -9.74 -18.39
C LEU A 418 6.29 -10.00 -18.11
N THR A 419 5.93 -11.18 -17.61
CA THR A 419 4.55 -11.60 -17.42
C THR A 419 4.03 -11.18 -16.05
N PRO A 420 3.01 -10.30 -15.98
CA PRO A 420 2.41 -9.85 -14.72
C PRO A 420 1.72 -10.96 -13.94
N VAL A 421 1.67 -10.87 -12.60
CA VAL A 421 0.95 -11.84 -11.73
C VAL A 421 -0.51 -12.03 -12.16
N GLU A 422 -1.20 -10.93 -12.47
CA GLU A 422 -2.61 -10.94 -12.90
C GLU A 422 -2.86 -11.70 -14.21
N THR A 423 -1.82 -11.92 -15.02
CA THR A 423 -1.90 -12.77 -16.23
C THR A 423 -1.74 -14.26 -15.88
N ARG A 424 -1.04 -14.57 -14.79
CA ARG A 424 -0.63 -15.94 -14.42
C ARG A 424 -1.62 -16.60 -13.46
N ARG A 425 -2.29 -15.81 -12.59
CA ARG A 425 -3.21 -16.33 -11.58
C ARG A 425 -4.26 -15.32 -11.11
N ASN A 426 -5.35 -15.84 -10.54
CA ASN A 426 -6.47 -15.09 -9.94
C ASN A 426 -6.60 -15.24 -8.42
N TRP A 427 -5.60 -15.83 -7.75
CA TRP A 427 -5.56 -16.10 -6.32
C TRP A 427 -4.32 -15.46 -5.66
N ASN A 428 -4.35 -15.22 -4.34
CA ASN A 428 -3.23 -14.63 -3.59
C ASN A 428 -2.45 -15.68 -2.79
N LEU A 429 -1.13 -15.56 -2.76
CA LEU A 429 -0.24 -16.52 -2.07
C LEU A 429 -0.49 -16.58 -0.55
N PRO A 430 -0.68 -15.45 0.16
CA PRO A 430 -1.01 -15.47 1.59
C PRO A 430 -2.29 -16.24 1.92
N ASP A 431 -3.28 -16.25 1.01
CA ASP A 431 -4.53 -16.97 1.23
C ASP A 431 -4.35 -18.48 1.07
N VAL A 432 -3.47 -18.90 0.15
CA VAL A 432 -3.04 -20.31 0.04
C VAL A 432 -2.25 -20.73 1.27
N ALA A 433 -1.31 -19.91 1.76
CA ALA A 433 -0.57 -20.24 2.97
C ALA A 433 -1.50 -20.40 4.20
N LYS A 434 -2.51 -19.54 4.33
CA LYS A 434 -3.54 -19.65 5.38
C LYS A 434 -4.39 -20.90 5.25
N SER A 435 -4.77 -21.29 4.03
CA SER A 435 -5.58 -22.51 3.82
C SER A 435 -4.81 -23.78 4.18
N LEU A 436 -3.47 -23.74 4.12
CA LEU A 436 -2.58 -24.79 4.62
C LEU A 436 -2.37 -24.75 6.15
N GLY A 437 -2.96 -23.79 6.86
CA GLY A 437 -2.87 -23.66 8.32
C GLY A 437 -1.65 -22.88 8.83
N MET A 438 -0.97 -22.11 7.98
CA MET A 438 0.16 -21.27 8.38
C MET A 438 -0.29 -19.85 8.76
N ALA A 439 0.44 -19.20 9.67
CA ALA A 439 0.37 -17.75 9.83
C ALA A 439 0.88 -17.09 8.55
N ALA A 440 0.12 -16.16 7.96
CA ALA A 440 0.55 -15.48 6.74
C ALA A 440 0.10 -14.02 6.62
N VAL A 441 0.97 -13.19 6.04
CA VAL A 441 0.71 -11.76 5.79
C VAL A 441 1.01 -11.36 4.34
N ASP A 442 0.33 -10.32 3.85
CA ASP A 442 0.61 -9.62 2.60
C ASP A 442 0.99 -8.18 2.94
N ILE A 443 2.23 -7.77 2.67
CA ILE A 443 2.78 -6.49 3.10
C ILE A 443 3.59 -5.81 1.99
N SER A 444 3.80 -4.52 2.16
CA SER A 444 4.79 -3.78 1.37
C SER A 444 6.21 -4.16 1.78
N ASP A 445 7.15 -3.74 0.95
CA ASP A 445 8.58 -3.92 1.15
C ASP A 445 9.21 -2.90 2.12
N ASP A 446 8.43 -2.40 3.09
CA ASP A 446 8.92 -1.59 4.20
C ASP A 446 9.83 -2.42 5.12
N PRO A 447 11.11 -2.05 5.31
CA PRO A 447 12.05 -2.84 6.08
C PRO A 447 11.68 -3.03 7.55
N TRP A 448 11.03 -2.03 8.17
CA TRP A 448 10.57 -2.15 9.57
C TRP A 448 9.39 -3.10 9.68
N LEU A 449 8.50 -3.07 8.68
CA LEU A 449 7.34 -3.95 8.60
C LEU A 449 7.74 -5.41 8.37
N ILE A 450 8.69 -5.65 7.46
CA ILE A 450 9.26 -6.98 7.21
C ILE A 450 9.89 -7.52 8.49
N ALA A 451 10.76 -6.74 9.14
CA ALA A 451 11.41 -7.17 10.38
C ALA A 451 10.41 -7.45 11.50
N HIS A 452 9.35 -6.64 11.62
CA HIS A 452 8.28 -6.86 12.58
C HIS A 452 7.55 -8.20 12.39
N TYR A 453 7.08 -8.50 11.18
CA TYR A 453 6.38 -9.76 10.92
C TYR A 453 7.31 -10.97 10.95
N ALA A 454 8.55 -10.83 10.47
CA ALA A 454 9.55 -11.88 10.57
C ALA A 454 9.80 -12.27 12.02
N ASP A 455 10.01 -11.30 12.92
CA ASP A 455 10.19 -11.52 14.36
C ASP A 455 8.93 -12.12 15.02
N ALA A 456 7.76 -11.56 14.73
CA ALA A 456 6.48 -12.03 15.28
C ALA A 456 6.17 -13.49 14.95
N TYR A 457 6.63 -13.98 13.80
CA TYR A 457 6.39 -15.36 13.36
C TYR A 457 7.43 -16.37 13.84
N LEU A 458 8.57 -15.95 14.40
CA LEU A 458 9.64 -16.88 14.84
C LEU A 458 9.20 -17.89 15.91
N ALA A 459 8.16 -17.55 16.68
CA ALA A 459 7.58 -18.40 17.71
C ALA A 459 6.59 -19.44 17.15
N ASN A 460 6.01 -19.20 15.97
CA ASN A 460 4.92 -19.98 15.39
C ASN A 460 5.23 -20.34 13.93
N LEU A 461 6.34 -21.05 13.72
CA LEU A 461 6.69 -21.62 12.41
C LEU A 461 5.96 -22.97 12.19
N PRO A 462 5.59 -23.32 10.95
CA PRO A 462 5.89 -22.59 9.71
C PRO A 462 4.98 -21.38 9.47
N ALA A 463 5.53 -20.35 8.84
CA ALA A 463 4.84 -19.11 8.53
C ALA A 463 5.22 -18.58 7.15
N PHE A 464 4.40 -17.68 6.60
CA PHE A 464 4.55 -17.15 5.25
C PHE A 464 4.47 -15.61 5.22
N ILE A 465 5.42 -14.96 4.56
CA ILE A 465 5.41 -13.50 4.36
C ILE A 465 5.47 -13.24 2.86
N ASN A 466 4.41 -12.65 2.31
CA ASN A 466 4.44 -12.10 0.96
C ASN A 466 4.86 -10.63 1.03
N VAL A 467 5.97 -10.30 0.38
CA VAL A 467 6.52 -8.95 0.33
C VAL A 467 6.32 -8.41 -1.08
N ARG A 468 5.37 -7.48 -1.24
CA ARG A 468 5.16 -6.77 -2.51
C ARG A 468 6.28 -5.75 -2.70
N THR A 469 7.07 -5.88 -3.76
CA THR A 469 8.27 -5.06 -4.03
C THR A 469 8.40 -4.70 -5.51
N CYS A 470 9.39 -3.90 -5.89
CA CYS A 470 9.63 -3.52 -7.29
C CYS A 470 10.96 -4.07 -7.80
N ARG A 471 10.94 -4.68 -8.98
CA ARG A 471 12.18 -5.02 -9.69
C ARG A 471 12.66 -3.79 -10.48
N GLN A 472 13.81 -3.22 -10.12
CA GLN A 472 14.29 -1.97 -10.74
C GLN A 472 14.98 -2.19 -12.09
N LEU A 473 15.67 -3.32 -12.24
CA LEU A 473 16.39 -3.69 -13.46
C LEU A 473 15.76 -4.92 -14.12
N TRP A 474 16.23 -5.26 -15.32
CA TRP A 474 15.76 -6.42 -16.08
C TRP A 474 15.73 -7.71 -15.26
N HIS A 475 14.97 -8.67 -15.77
CA HIS A 475 15.01 -10.04 -15.26
C HIS A 475 16.45 -10.58 -15.18
N ALA A 476 17.25 -10.36 -16.23
CA ALA A 476 18.68 -10.63 -16.23
C ALA A 476 19.43 -9.47 -16.91
N GLY A 477 20.62 -9.14 -16.39
CA GLY A 477 21.46 -8.05 -16.88
C GLY A 477 21.26 -6.72 -16.14
N ALA A 478 21.70 -5.63 -16.77
CA ALA A 478 21.77 -4.29 -16.17
C ALA A 478 20.91 -3.23 -16.89
N GLY A 479 19.96 -3.65 -17.73
CA GLY A 479 18.97 -2.76 -18.34
C GLY A 479 17.76 -2.53 -17.43
N SER A 480 16.73 -1.85 -17.93
CA SER A 480 15.53 -1.50 -17.17
C SER A 480 14.26 -1.87 -17.93
N ASP A 481 13.26 -2.40 -17.22
CA ASP A 481 11.90 -2.66 -17.74
C ASP A 481 11.01 -1.41 -17.73
N GLY A 482 11.57 -0.26 -17.34
CA GLY A 482 10.84 0.98 -17.02
C GLY A 482 11.10 1.45 -15.59
N PRO A 483 10.56 2.61 -15.20
CA PRO A 483 10.64 3.08 -13.82
C PRO A 483 9.90 2.11 -12.88
N PRO A 484 10.44 1.80 -11.69
CA PRO A 484 9.73 1.00 -10.71
C PRO A 484 8.48 1.73 -10.21
N GLU A 485 7.43 0.99 -9.84
CA GLU A 485 6.17 1.56 -9.34
C GLU A 485 6.38 2.42 -8.08
N TRP A 486 7.37 2.10 -7.25
CA TRP A 486 7.89 2.96 -6.20
C TRP A 486 9.39 2.72 -5.98
N ASN A 487 10.06 3.68 -5.34
CA ASN A 487 11.46 3.56 -4.95
C ASN A 487 11.57 3.45 -3.43
N ARG A 488 11.66 2.21 -2.93
CA ARG A 488 11.75 1.94 -1.50
C ARG A 488 12.97 2.58 -0.83
N PHE A 489 14.11 2.65 -1.52
CA PHE A 489 15.32 3.23 -0.96
C PHE A 489 15.13 4.72 -0.60
N GLU A 490 14.49 5.49 -1.49
CA GLU A 490 14.17 6.90 -1.21
C GLU A 490 13.11 7.05 -0.11
N LEU A 491 12.13 6.15 -0.05
CA LEU A 491 11.15 6.13 1.05
C LEU A 491 11.82 5.89 2.40
N ILE A 492 12.79 4.97 2.47
CA ILE A 492 13.57 4.72 3.69
C ILE A 492 14.35 5.96 4.10
N LYS A 493 15.00 6.66 3.14
CA LYS A 493 15.70 7.92 3.43
C LYS A 493 14.77 9.01 3.96
N SER A 494 13.59 9.15 3.36
CA SER A 494 12.55 10.07 3.84
C SER A 494 12.12 9.73 5.27
N GLU A 495 11.97 8.45 5.60
CA GLU A 495 11.62 8.02 6.95
C GLU A 495 12.75 8.28 7.96
N LEU A 496 14.01 7.99 7.59
CA LEU A 496 15.18 8.31 8.43
C LEU A 496 15.29 9.81 8.71
N LYS A 497 14.96 10.66 7.73
CA LYS A 497 14.88 12.11 7.91
C LYS A 497 13.82 12.50 8.94
N LYS A 498 12.62 11.91 8.88
CA LYS A 498 11.56 12.15 9.89
C LYS A 498 11.99 11.71 11.29
N LEU A 499 12.79 10.65 11.39
CA LEU A 499 13.40 10.17 12.65
C LEU A 499 14.57 11.04 13.14
N GLY A 500 14.95 12.10 12.41
CA GLY A 500 16.08 12.96 12.77
C GLY A 500 17.46 12.32 12.55
N LEU A 501 17.55 11.31 11.68
CA LEU A 501 18.77 10.54 11.38
C LEU A 501 19.38 10.88 10.01
N GLU A 502 19.01 12.03 9.42
CA GLU A 502 19.44 12.45 8.07
C GLU A 502 20.97 12.46 7.95
N THR A 503 21.67 13.17 8.85
CA THR A 503 23.14 13.31 8.81
C THR A 503 23.87 11.97 8.93
N GLU A 504 23.45 11.10 9.84
CA GLU A 504 24.06 9.79 10.01
C GLU A 504 23.78 8.87 8.82
N SER A 505 22.56 8.93 8.27
CA SER A 505 22.20 8.16 7.09
C SER A 505 23.01 8.59 5.86
N GLU A 506 23.17 9.89 5.62
CA GLU A 506 24.00 10.42 4.53
C GLU A 506 25.46 10.00 4.66
N LYS A 507 26.00 10.07 5.88
CA LYS A 507 27.37 9.61 6.16
C LYS A 507 27.53 8.12 5.85
N ILE A 508 26.62 7.28 6.35
CA ILE A 508 26.62 5.83 6.09
C ILE A 508 26.54 5.54 4.59
N GLU A 509 25.65 6.23 3.87
CA GLU A 509 25.46 6.06 2.44
C GLU A 509 26.74 6.37 1.66
N ASN A 510 27.37 7.51 1.94
CA ASN A 510 28.57 7.97 1.26
C ASN A 510 29.80 7.08 1.55
N GLU A 511 29.99 6.70 2.81
CA GLU A 511 31.07 5.79 3.23
C GLU A 511 30.91 4.42 2.57
N THR A 512 29.70 3.87 2.59
CA THR A 512 29.40 2.56 2.01
C THR A 512 29.58 2.56 0.49
N ARG A 513 29.06 3.59 -0.20
CA ARG A 513 29.22 3.76 -1.64
C ARG A 513 30.69 3.76 -2.05
N SER A 514 31.51 4.54 -1.34
CA SER A 514 32.95 4.66 -1.62
C SER A 514 33.69 3.36 -1.29
N GLY A 515 33.35 2.72 -0.17
CA GLY A 515 33.95 1.46 0.26
C GLY A 515 33.69 0.31 -0.71
N VAL A 516 32.43 0.11 -1.13
CA VAL A 516 32.05 -0.93 -2.10
C VAL A 516 32.77 -0.71 -3.44
N ARG A 517 32.80 0.53 -3.94
CA ARG A 517 33.53 0.86 -5.17
C ARG A 517 35.02 0.52 -5.07
N LYS A 518 35.67 0.89 -3.97
CA LYS A 518 37.09 0.58 -3.73
C LYS A 518 37.37 -0.92 -3.75
N ILE A 519 36.49 -1.72 -3.11
CA ILE A 519 36.64 -3.18 -3.10
C ILE A 519 36.52 -3.77 -4.51
N TRP A 520 35.58 -3.29 -5.32
CA TRP A 520 35.48 -3.67 -6.73
C TRP A 520 36.74 -3.32 -7.51
N GLU A 521 37.25 -2.10 -7.37
CA GLU A 521 38.49 -1.65 -8.04
C GLU A 521 39.70 -2.50 -7.62
N GLU A 522 39.83 -2.84 -6.33
CA GLU A 522 40.87 -3.74 -5.82
C GLU A 522 40.75 -5.14 -6.44
N GLN A 523 39.55 -5.73 -6.50
CA GLN A 523 39.35 -7.06 -7.06
C GLN A 523 39.57 -7.11 -8.57
N LEU A 524 39.19 -6.07 -9.30
CA LEU A 524 39.41 -5.98 -10.75
C LEU A 524 40.90 -5.86 -11.11
N ARG A 525 41.75 -5.36 -10.20
CA ARG A 525 43.21 -5.28 -10.40
C ARG A 525 43.95 -6.60 -10.18
N LYS A 526 43.34 -7.59 -9.52
CA LYS A 526 43.95 -8.91 -9.28
C LYS A 526 43.94 -9.82 -10.53
N GLN A 527 44.19 -9.25 -11.70
CA GLN A 527 44.21 -10.01 -12.96
C GLN A 527 45.26 -11.11 -12.93
#